data_AF-A0A095ATR7-F1
#
_entry.id   AF-A0A095ATR7-F1
#
_cell.length_a   1.000
_cell.length_b   1.000
_cell.length_c   1.000
_cell.angle_alpha   90.00
_cell.angle_beta   90.00
_cell.angle_gamma   90.00
#
_symmetry.space_group_name_H-M   'P 1'
#
loop_
_entity.id
_entity.type
_entity.pdbx_description
1 polymer ?
#
loop_
_entity_poly.entity_id
_entity_poly.type
_entity_poly.pdbx_seq_one_letter_code
_entity_poly.pdbx_strand_id
1 'polypeptide(L)'
;MNTQLVEYSSSDEEETEKLELPTILQDLNSDSFRFFVREDDPSKHDFRSRTFPHEPGSWATSVSFFTLVTSEESRIALISLLNSVDSCVTAFRGPKYYENPKFHMSFLWCNGDVRKKYSTETLNNFLMDLRKAIFVESKQISHEVTDIVCKSGKKYFDINIL
;
A
#
# COMPACT_ATOMS: atom_id res chain seq x y z
N MET A 1 38.32 22.40 17.33
CA MET A 1 36.97 21.81 17.32
C MET A 1 37.16 20.31 17.17
N ASN A 2 36.77 19.51 18.17
CA ASN A 2 36.90 18.05 18.13
C ASN A 2 35.58 17.44 17.68
N THR A 3 35.63 16.58 16.68
CA THR A 3 34.53 15.68 16.29
C THR A 3 34.83 14.29 16.85
N GLN A 4 33.87 13.71 17.57
CA GLN A 4 33.96 12.37 18.12
C GLN A 4 32.81 11.52 17.56
N LEU A 5 33.12 10.28 17.19
CA LEU A 5 32.10 9.29 16.83
C LEU A 5 31.33 8.88 18.09
N VAL A 6 30.01 8.88 18.00
CA VAL A 6 29.11 8.35 19.03
C VAL A 6 28.56 7.03 18.52
N GLU A 7 28.82 5.96 19.26
CA GLU A 7 28.19 4.67 19.04
C GLU A 7 26.82 4.64 19.73
N TYR A 8 25.81 4.13 19.03
CA TYR A 8 24.51 3.84 19.59
C TYR A 8 24.42 2.34 19.84
N SER A 9 24.22 1.95 21.10
CA SER A 9 23.84 0.58 21.46
C SER A 9 22.35 0.39 21.17
N SER A 10 22.01 -0.60 20.32
CA SER A 10 20.63 -1.08 20.16
C SER A 10 20.22 -1.78 21.46
N SER A 11 19.07 -1.43 22.04
CA SER A 11 18.62 -1.98 23.32
C SER A 11 17.97 -3.38 23.19
N ASP A 12 18.35 -4.17 22.17
CA ASP A 12 17.64 -5.41 21.82
C ASP A 12 18.35 -6.68 22.33
N GLU A 13 19.23 -6.56 23.32
CA GLU A 13 19.80 -7.72 24.04
C GLU A 13 18.92 -8.10 25.23
N GLU A 14 17.70 -8.56 24.97
CA GLU A 14 16.95 -9.37 25.94
C GLU A 14 17.08 -10.85 25.53
N GLU A 15 17.65 -11.68 26.42
CA GLU A 15 17.58 -13.15 26.35
C GLU A 15 16.10 -13.57 26.43
N THR A 16 15.45 -13.68 25.29
CA THR A 16 14.10 -14.23 25.20
C THR A 16 14.20 -15.76 25.16
N GLU A 17 13.69 -16.43 26.19
CA GLU A 17 13.45 -17.87 26.16
C GLU A 17 12.59 -18.19 24.92
N LYS A 18 13.21 -18.80 23.92
CA LYS A 18 12.52 -19.18 22.69
C LYS A 18 11.50 -20.27 23.02
N LEU A 19 10.22 -19.92 22.92
CA LEU A 19 9.13 -20.87 23.04
C LEU A 19 9.24 -21.91 21.91
N GLU A 20 9.26 -23.19 22.31
CA GLU A 20 9.29 -24.32 21.39
C GLU A 20 8.00 -24.35 20.55
N LEU A 21 8.15 -24.53 19.24
CA LEU A 21 7.03 -24.54 18.31
C LEU A 21 6.18 -25.80 18.53
N PRO A 22 4.86 -25.69 18.81
CA PRO A 22 3.98 -26.85 18.94
C PRO A 22 4.11 -27.79 17.75
N THR A 23 4.21 -29.10 18.00
CA THR A 23 4.51 -30.12 16.98
C THR A 23 3.55 -30.07 15.78
N ILE A 24 2.28 -29.69 16.00
CA ILE A 24 1.28 -29.53 14.93
C ILE A 24 1.62 -28.44 13.90
N LEU A 25 2.48 -27.49 14.26
CA LEU A 25 2.94 -26.41 13.37
C LEU A 25 4.27 -26.76 12.67
N GLN A 26 4.95 -27.83 13.08
CA GLN A 26 6.20 -28.27 12.45
C GLN A 26 5.94 -28.87 11.06
N ASP A 27 4.73 -29.40 10.83
CA ASP A 27 4.31 -29.99 9.55
C ASP A 27 3.74 -28.97 8.55
N LEU A 28 3.62 -27.69 8.92
CA LEU A 28 3.24 -26.60 8.01
C LEU A 28 4.43 -26.23 7.12
N ASN A 29 4.75 -27.08 6.15
CA ASN A 29 5.71 -26.74 5.12
C ASN A 29 5.16 -25.64 4.20
N SER A 30 5.94 -24.58 4.03
CA SER A 30 5.74 -23.60 2.97
C SER A 30 5.67 -24.33 1.63
N ASP A 31 4.59 -24.11 0.88
CA ASP A 31 4.33 -24.71 -0.42
C ASP A 31 5.56 -24.57 -1.35
N SER A 32 6.27 -25.69 -1.59
CA SER A 32 7.49 -25.71 -2.40
C SER A 32 7.22 -25.36 -3.87
N PHE A 33 5.96 -25.39 -4.32
CA PHE A 33 5.58 -25.00 -5.68
C PHE A 33 5.40 -23.48 -5.84
N ARG A 34 5.29 -22.72 -4.74
CA ARG A 34 5.08 -21.26 -4.79
C ARG A 34 6.36 -20.44 -4.96
N PHE A 35 7.54 -20.97 -4.64
CA PHE A 35 8.72 -20.13 -4.42
C PHE A 35 9.99 -20.74 -5.04
N PHE A 36 10.30 -20.38 -6.28
CA PHE A 36 11.67 -20.50 -6.80
C PHE A 36 12.54 -19.38 -6.22
N VAL A 37 13.77 -19.71 -5.81
CA VAL A 37 14.78 -18.71 -5.41
C VAL A 37 15.05 -17.80 -6.60
N ARG A 38 14.70 -16.52 -6.48
CA ARG A 38 14.84 -15.54 -7.56
C ARG A 38 16.19 -14.83 -7.43
N GLU A 39 17.08 -15.02 -8.40
CA GLU A 39 18.33 -14.25 -8.49
C GLU A 39 18.03 -12.75 -8.71
N ASP A 40 18.73 -11.89 -7.97
CA ASP A 40 18.58 -10.43 -8.07
C ASP A 40 19.28 -9.92 -9.32
N ASP A 41 18.55 -9.22 -10.19
CA ASP A 41 19.06 -8.65 -11.44
C ASP A 41 19.06 -7.13 -11.33
N PRO A 42 20.23 -6.49 -11.09
CA PRO A 42 20.34 -5.05 -10.89
C PRO A 42 19.82 -4.23 -12.07
N SER A 43 19.84 -4.77 -13.29
CA SER A 43 19.32 -4.07 -14.48
C SER A 43 17.81 -3.83 -14.42
N LYS A 44 17.09 -4.59 -13.58
CA LYS A 44 15.64 -4.44 -13.34
C LYS A 44 15.30 -3.39 -12.28
N HIS A 45 16.29 -2.80 -11.62
CA HIS A 45 16.13 -1.89 -10.48
C HIS A 45 16.95 -0.59 -10.60
N ASP A 46 17.19 -0.11 -11.82
CA ASP A 46 18.03 1.07 -12.11
C ASP A 46 19.44 0.93 -11.51
N PHE A 47 19.99 -0.28 -11.55
CA PHE A 47 21.30 -0.65 -10.99
C PHE A 47 21.43 -0.43 -9.47
N ARG A 48 20.31 -0.24 -8.77
CA ARG A 48 20.30 -0.17 -7.31
C ARG A 48 20.56 -1.56 -6.73
N SER A 49 21.59 -1.66 -5.90
CA SER A 49 21.89 -2.86 -5.13
C SER A 49 20.96 -2.93 -3.91
N ARG A 50 20.28 -4.06 -3.71
CA ARG A 50 19.45 -4.30 -2.53
C ARG A 50 20.33 -4.74 -1.37
N THR A 51 20.04 -4.24 -0.17
CA THR A 51 20.73 -4.65 1.06
C THR A 51 20.35 -6.06 1.53
N PHE A 52 19.23 -6.61 1.06
CA PHE A 52 18.78 -7.97 1.38
C PHE A 52 18.22 -8.67 0.13
N PRO A 53 18.47 -9.98 -0.05
CA PRO A 53 17.87 -10.76 -1.13
C PRO A 53 16.35 -10.85 -0.97
N HIS A 54 15.64 -11.19 -2.05
CA HIS A 54 14.20 -11.42 -1.99
C HIS A 54 13.92 -12.75 -1.28
N GLU A 55 13.75 -12.72 0.05
CA GLU A 55 13.37 -13.90 0.81
C GLU A 55 11.86 -14.16 0.72
N PRO A 56 11.41 -15.37 0.33
CA PRO A 56 10.00 -15.73 0.40
C PRO A 56 9.47 -15.60 1.84
N GLY A 57 8.51 -14.70 2.05
CA GLY A 57 8.03 -14.32 3.40
C GLY A 57 8.46 -12.92 3.82
N SER A 58 9.42 -12.32 3.11
CA SER A 58 9.72 -10.89 3.15
C SER A 58 8.99 -10.21 1.97
N TRP A 59 8.10 -9.28 2.30
CA TRP A 59 6.83 -9.07 1.60
C TRP A 59 6.91 -8.53 0.16
N ALA A 60 6.24 -9.26 -0.74
CA ALA A 60 5.52 -8.71 -1.89
C ALA A 60 4.29 -9.59 -2.18
N THR A 61 3.39 -9.75 -1.19
CA THR A 61 2.07 -10.30 -1.48
C THR A 61 1.31 -9.24 -2.26
N SER A 62 0.91 -9.54 -3.50
CA SER A 62 0.05 -8.62 -4.25
C SER A 62 -1.23 -8.39 -3.44
N VAL A 63 -1.70 -7.15 -3.32
CA VAL A 63 -2.96 -6.83 -2.63
C VAL A 63 -3.95 -6.34 -3.67
N SER A 64 -5.20 -6.82 -3.59
CA SER A 64 -6.31 -6.31 -4.39
C SER A 64 -7.21 -5.44 -3.53
N PHE A 65 -7.51 -4.23 -4.01
CA PHE A 65 -8.41 -3.28 -3.36
C PHE A 65 -9.76 -3.23 -4.10
N PHE A 66 -10.84 -3.16 -3.33
CA PHE A 66 -12.18 -2.86 -3.81
C PHE A 66 -12.49 -1.40 -3.48
N THR A 67 -12.89 -0.65 -4.51
CA THR A 67 -12.86 0.81 -4.46
C THR A 67 -14.14 1.41 -5.01
N LEU A 68 -14.52 2.57 -4.46
CA LEU A 68 -15.53 3.47 -5.01
C LEU A 68 -14.81 4.58 -5.76
N VAL A 69 -15.12 4.75 -7.04
CA VAL A 69 -14.55 5.81 -7.86
C VAL A 69 -15.31 7.11 -7.61
N THR A 70 -14.59 8.22 -7.52
CA THR A 70 -15.20 9.54 -7.32
C THR A 70 -16.04 9.97 -8.53
N SER A 71 -17.01 10.86 -8.32
CA SER A 71 -17.75 11.48 -9.44
C SER A 71 -16.84 12.38 -10.28
N GLU A 72 -17.34 12.78 -11.44
CA GLU A 72 -16.61 13.65 -12.36
C GLU A 72 -16.38 15.05 -11.76
N GLU A 73 -17.35 15.57 -11.02
CA GLU A 73 -17.26 16.86 -10.34
C GLU A 73 -16.16 16.82 -9.26
N SER A 74 -16.14 15.78 -8.43
CA SER A 74 -15.09 15.58 -7.42
C SER A 74 -13.73 15.37 -8.08
N ARG A 75 -13.65 14.69 -9.22
CA ARG A 75 -12.41 14.47 -9.98
C ARG A 75 -11.78 15.80 -10.39
N ILE A 76 -12.58 16.75 -10.88
CA ILE A 76 -12.08 18.08 -11.28
C ILE A 76 -11.49 18.82 -10.08
N ALA A 77 -12.20 18.84 -8.95
CA ALA A 77 -11.72 19.48 -7.72
C ALA A 77 -10.41 18.84 -7.20
N LEU A 78 -10.35 17.51 -7.17
CA LEU A 78 -9.18 16.76 -6.72
C LEU A 78 -7.96 16.91 -7.64
N ILE A 79 -8.16 17.12 -8.95
CA ILE A 79 -7.05 17.43 -9.87
C ILE A 79 -6.41 18.77 -9.55
N SER A 80 -7.22 19.78 -9.20
CA SER A 80 -6.68 21.09 -8.79
C SER A 80 -5.76 20.96 -7.57
N LEU A 81 -6.19 20.18 -6.58
CA LEU A 81 -5.40 19.87 -5.39
C LEU A 81 -4.13 19.06 -5.74
N LEU A 82 -4.28 18.02 -6.57
CA LEU A 82 -3.16 17.20 -7.02
C LEU A 82 -2.09 18.02 -7.74
N ASN A 83 -2.49 18.99 -8.58
CA ASN A 83 -1.54 19.86 -9.28
C ASN A 83 -0.67 20.67 -8.31
N SER A 84 -1.23 21.11 -7.17
CA SER A 84 -0.47 21.79 -6.13
C SER A 84 0.54 20.86 -5.45
N VAL A 85 0.15 19.60 -5.22
CA VAL A 85 1.04 18.56 -4.66
C VAL A 85 2.14 18.17 -5.65
N ASP A 86 1.81 18.05 -6.94
CA ASP A 86 2.74 17.67 -8.02
C ASP A 86 3.92 18.63 -8.14
N SER A 87 3.69 19.94 -7.94
CA SER A 87 4.77 20.93 -7.91
C SER A 87 5.78 20.63 -6.80
N CYS A 88 5.30 20.28 -5.60
CA CYS A 88 6.16 19.89 -4.48
C CYS A 88 6.86 18.55 -4.74
N VAL A 89 6.15 17.56 -5.29
CA VAL A 89 6.75 16.26 -5.63
C VAL A 89 7.88 16.46 -6.64
N THR A 90 7.63 17.23 -7.70
CA THR A 90 8.63 17.57 -8.73
C THR A 90 9.86 18.25 -8.15
N ALA A 91 9.66 19.19 -7.22
CA ALA A 91 10.76 19.94 -6.60
C ALA A 91 11.61 19.10 -5.62
N PHE A 92 11.00 18.20 -4.84
CA PHE A 92 11.67 17.57 -3.69
C PHE A 92 11.84 16.04 -3.78
N ARG A 93 11.11 15.36 -4.66
CA ARG A 93 11.06 13.89 -4.71
C ARG A 93 11.26 13.28 -6.10
N GLY A 94 11.16 14.07 -7.16
CA GLY A 94 11.31 13.60 -8.54
C GLY A 94 10.01 13.74 -9.35
N PRO A 95 9.86 13.06 -10.48
CA PRO A 95 8.71 13.27 -11.37
C PRO A 95 7.36 13.00 -10.70
N LYS A 96 6.30 13.56 -11.29
CA LYS A 96 4.91 13.34 -10.88
C LYS A 96 4.59 11.86 -10.75
N TYR A 97 3.75 11.53 -9.77
CA TYR A 97 3.49 10.13 -9.41
C TYR A 97 2.54 9.42 -10.39
N TYR A 98 1.50 10.12 -10.86
CA TYR A 98 0.46 9.53 -11.72
C TYR A 98 0.32 10.31 -13.03
N GLU A 99 0.44 9.62 -14.16
CA GLU A 99 0.14 10.20 -15.47
C GLU A 99 -1.36 10.38 -15.70
N ASN A 100 -2.15 9.38 -15.29
CA ASN A 100 -3.62 9.41 -15.34
C ASN A 100 -4.21 9.10 -13.94
N PRO A 101 -4.43 10.12 -13.10
CA PRO A 101 -4.86 9.93 -11.72
C PRO A 101 -6.28 9.36 -11.65
N LYS A 102 -6.46 8.31 -10.83
CA LYS A 102 -7.76 7.69 -10.55
C LYS A 102 -8.09 7.87 -9.08
N PHE A 103 -8.89 8.88 -8.76
CA PHE A 103 -9.32 9.13 -7.40
C PHE A 103 -10.39 8.12 -7.00
N HIS A 104 -10.17 7.48 -5.85
CA HIS A 104 -11.03 6.43 -5.35
C HIS A 104 -10.92 6.30 -3.84
N MET A 105 -11.96 5.75 -3.22
CA MET A 105 -11.96 5.36 -1.82
C MET A 105 -11.95 3.84 -1.73
N SER A 106 -10.90 3.28 -1.15
CA SER A 106 -10.86 1.85 -0.83
C SER A 106 -11.69 1.57 0.42
N PHE A 107 -12.50 0.52 0.39
CA PHE A 107 -13.32 0.12 1.54
C PHE A 107 -13.15 -1.36 1.91
N LEU A 108 -12.57 -2.18 1.02
CA LEU A 108 -12.13 -3.54 1.29
C LEU A 108 -10.83 -3.84 0.55
N TRP A 109 -10.02 -4.73 1.11
CA TRP A 109 -8.83 -5.26 0.46
C TRP A 109 -8.67 -6.75 0.76
N CYS A 110 -7.87 -7.45 -0.04
CA CYS A 110 -7.56 -8.85 0.16
C CYS A 110 -6.18 -9.22 -0.38
N ASN A 111 -5.58 -10.26 0.21
CA ASN A 111 -4.29 -10.79 -0.20
C ASN A 111 -4.41 -11.56 -1.52
N GLY A 112 -3.41 -11.39 -2.38
CA GLY A 112 -3.34 -11.96 -3.71
C GLY A 112 -4.01 -11.09 -4.78
N ASP A 113 -3.77 -11.46 -6.04
CA ASP A 113 -4.51 -10.90 -7.19
C ASP A 113 -5.82 -11.68 -7.36
N VAL A 114 -6.94 -11.08 -6.97
CA VAL A 114 -8.25 -11.74 -7.06
C VAL A 114 -8.67 -12.06 -8.48
N ARG A 115 -8.15 -11.33 -9.48
CA ARG A 115 -8.45 -11.56 -10.90
C ARG A 115 -7.83 -12.86 -11.40
N LYS A 116 -6.79 -13.37 -10.72
CA LYS A 116 -6.22 -14.69 -10.98
C LYS A 116 -6.96 -15.81 -10.26
N LYS A 117 -7.66 -15.48 -9.17
CA LYS A 117 -8.33 -16.46 -8.30
C LYS A 117 -9.78 -16.70 -8.69
N TYR A 118 -10.47 -15.68 -9.20
CA TYR A 118 -11.90 -15.72 -9.51
C TYR A 118 -12.15 -15.29 -10.95
N SER A 119 -13.21 -15.84 -11.56
CA SER A 119 -13.63 -15.42 -12.90
C SER A 119 -14.18 -14.00 -12.88
N THR A 120 -14.11 -13.33 -14.04
CA THR A 120 -14.68 -11.99 -14.23
C THR A 120 -16.16 -11.93 -13.86
N GLU A 121 -16.92 -12.97 -14.18
CA GLU A 121 -18.35 -13.06 -13.84
C GLU A 121 -18.57 -13.09 -12.32
N THR A 122 -17.81 -13.91 -11.59
CA THR A 122 -17.89 -13.96 -10.12
C THR A 122 -17.55 -12.62 -9.49
N LEU A 123 -16.49 -11.96 -9.98
CA LEU A 123 -16.09 -10.64 -9.48
C LEU A 123 -17.16 -9.58 -9.78
N ASN A 124 -17.75 -9.60 -10.98
CA ASN A 124 -18.81 -8.67 -11.34
C ASN A 124 -20.07 -8.86 -10.49
N ASN A 125 -20.50 -10.12 -10.26
CA ASN A 125 -21.64 -10.41 -9.41
C ASN A 125 -21.40 -9.94 -7.97
N PHE A 126 -20.21 -10.22 -7.43
CA PHE A 126 -19.80 -9.71 -6.13
C PHE A 126 -19.83 -8.18 -6.07
N LEU A 127 -19.27 -7.49 -7.06
CA LEU A 127 -19.28 -6.02 -7.14
C LEU A 127 -20.71 -5.47 -7.24
N MET A 128 -21.62 -6.15 -7.95
CA MET A 128 -23.02 -5.76 -8.02
C MET A 128 -23.72 -5.89 -6.67
N ASP A 129 -23.53 -7.00 -5.97
CA ASP A 129 -24.14 -7.21 -4.65
C ASP A 129 -23.55 -6.27 -3.59
N LEU A 130 -22.26 -6.00 -3.68
CA LEU A 130 -21.57 -5.02 -2.85
C LEU A 130 -22.09 -3.61 -3.11
N ARG A 131 -22.30 -3.24 -4.37
CA ARG A 131 -22.94 -1.97 -4.74
C ARG A 131 -24.35 -1.90 -4.17
N LYS A 132 -25.16 -2.96 -4.28
CA LYS A 132 -26.49 -2.99 -3.65
C LYS A 132 -26.36 -2.76 -2.15
N ALA A 133 -25.47 -3.49 -1.46
CA ALA A 133 -25.28 -3.40 -0.01
C ALA A 133 -24.80 -2.02 0.48
N ILE A 134 -23.93 -1.35 -0.29
CA ILE A 134 -23.44 -0.01 0.04
C ILE A 134 -24.51 1.06 -0.21
N PHE A 135 -25.33 0.88 -1.25
CA PHE A 135 -26.30 1.87 -1.73
C PHE A 135 -27.76 1.45 -1.52
N VAL A 136 -28.07 0.58 -0.54
CA VAL A 136 -29.44 0.03 -0.32
C VAL A 136 -30.46 1.15 -0.12
N GLU A 137 -30.06 2.28 0.50
CA GLU A 137 -30.98 3.35 0.91
C GLU A 137 -30.48 4.79 0.60
N SER A 138 -29.21 4.99 0.22
CA SER A 138 -28.66 6.33 -0.05
C SER A 138 -28.67 6.68 -1.53
N LYS A 139 -29.37 7.77 -1.87
CA LYS A 139 -29.09 8.51 -3.11
C LYS A 139 -27.74 9.20 -2.92
N GLN A 140 -26.67 8.54 -3.37
CA GLN A 140 -25.31 9.08 -3.47
C GLN A 140 -24.59 9.23 -2.11
N ILE A 141 -23.35 8.74 -2.04
CA ILE A 141 -22.44 9.03 -0.93
C ILE A 141 -21.72 10.31 -1.30
N SER A 142 -22.01 11.39 -0.58
CA SER A 142 -21.27 12.65 -0.67
C SER A 142 -20.69 12.98 0.69
N HIS A 143 -19.48 13.53 0.68
CA HIS A 143 -18.84 14.05 1.88
C HIS A 143 -18.12 15.33 1.48
N GLU A 144 -18.32 16.39 2.25
CA GLU A 144 -17.59 17.63 2.09
C GLU A 144 -16.15 17.44 2.58
N VAL A 145 -15.17 17.82 1.75
CA VAL A 145 -13.75 17.69 2.12
C VAL A 145 -13.28 19.03 2.65
N THR A 146 -12.95 19.07 3.95
CA THR A 146 -12.56 20.30 4.65
C THR A 146 -11.06 20.42 4.86
N ASP A 147 -10.37 19.28 4.88
CA ASP A 147 -8.96 19.18 5.24
C ASP A 147 -8.23 18.16 4.36
N ILE A 148 -6.96 18.43 4.11
CA ILE A 148 -6.00 17.53 3.47
C ILE A 148 -4.94 17.16 4.49
N VAL A 149 -4.59 15.87 4.55
CA VAL A 149 -3.60 15.37 5.49
C VAL A 149 -2.32 14.97 4.76
N CYS A 150 -1.20 15.60 5.11
CA CYS A 150 0.12 15.15 4.73
C CYS A 150 0.71 14.30 5.85
N LYS A 151 1.04 13.04 5.57
CA LYS A 151 1.73 12.16 6.51
C LYS A 151 3.22 12.07 6.17
N SER A 152 4.07 12.32 7.15
CA SER A 152 5.52 12.14 7.04
C SER A 152 6.05 11.34 8.23
N GLY A 153 6.43 10.09 7.99
CA GLY A 153 6.81 9.15 9.05
C GLY A 153 5.67 8.90 10.03
N LYS A 154 5.92 9.20 11.32
CA LYS A 154 4.93 9.10 12.41
C LYS A 154 4.17 10.42 12.67
N LYS A 155 4.36 11.44 11.84
CA LYS A 155 3.73 12.76 12.00
C LYS A 155 2.64 12.98 10.95
N TYR A 156 1.61 13.71 11.37
CA TYR A 156 0.48 14.14 10.55
C TYR A 156 0.48 15.68 10.51
N PHE A 157 0.22 16.23 9.34
CA PHE A 157 0.11 17.67 9.10
C PHE A 157 -1.21 17.92 8.39
N ASP A 158 -2.17 18.49 9.13
CA ASP A 158 -3.48 18.83 8.62
C ASP A 158 -3.44 20.20 7.94
N ILE A 159 -4.01 20.28 6.76
CA ILE A 159 -4.06 21.48 5.91
C ILE A 159 -5.53 21.76 5.63
N ASN A 160 -6.04 22.84 6.21
CA ASN A 160 -7.41 23.25 5.99
C ASN A 160 -7.58 23.86 4.59
N ILE A 161 -8.68 23.52 3.90
CA ILE A 161 -8.95 23.93 2.51
C ILE A 161 -10.31 24.64 2.33
N LEU A 162 -10.94 25.07 3.43
CA LEU A 162 -12.16 25.88 3.43
C LEU A 162 -11.89 27.35 3.80
#